data_AF-A0A7C1VPW2-F1
#
_entry.id   AF-A0A7C1VPW2-F1
#
_cell.length_a   1.000
_cell.length_b   1.000
_cell.length_c   1.000
_cell.angle_alpha   90.00
_cell.angle_beta   90.00
_cell.angle_gamma   90.00
#
_symmetry.space_group_name_H-M   'P 1'
#
loop_
_entity.id
_entity.type
_entity.pdbx_description
1 polymer ?
#
loop_
_entity_poly.entity_id
_entity_poly.type
_entity_poly.pdbx_seq_one_letter_code
_entity_poly.pdbx_strand_id
1 'polypeptide(L)'
;MKNRKGFTLIELMIVVAIIAILAAIAVPQYKAYVMKARNKKAIAQVSLGRNAEASLQEQIDCYGITSSGALTATSGGSGAGATLGGPLAPASVSSAGGMITGTNSVTSAVGTQPYEVSAGCIVRCSTEGTNNMTFQCVAIHVDGDTAYGVDGDNDATIYWVRNPNWPGTGTITAGGTGTFPSGLTIPTVTSASDEFAGAGGGGSPTANWTAK
;
A
#
# COMPACT_ATOMS: atom_id res chain seq x y z
N MET A 1 -36.78 -52.39 17.01
CA MET A 1 -35.49 -51.92 16.46
C MET A 1 -35.78 -50.74 15.53
N LYS A 2 -35.22 -49.56 15.80
CA LYS A 2 -35.46 -48.34 14.99
C LYS A 2 -34.83 -48.53 13.59
N ASN A 3 -35.63 -48.41 12.53
CA ASN A 3 -35.18 -48.38 11.13
C ASN A 3 -34.17 -47.24 10.93
N ARG A 4 -32.87 -47.53 11.00
CA ARG A 4 -31.83 -46.60 10.57
C ARG A 4 -31.75 -46.67 9.05
N LYS A 5 -32.50 -45.80 8.36
CA LYS A 5 -32.30 -45.56 6.94
C LYS A 5 -30.89 -44.96 6.77
N GLY A 6 -29.98 -45.72 6.17
CA GLY A 6 -28.64 -45.25 5.79
C GLY A 6 -28.72 -44.31 4.59
N PHE A 7 -27.73 -43.42 4.48
CA PHE A 7 -27.56 -42.53 3.32
C PHE A 7 -27.21 -43.37 2.08
N THR A 8 -27.81 -43.08 0.94
CA THR A 8 -27.52 -43.77 -0.31
C THR A 8 -26.31 -43.15 -1.01
N LEU A 9 -25.57 -43.97 -1.77
CA LEU A 9 -24.47 -43.47 -2.62
C LEU A 9 -24.96 -42.44 -3.64
N ILE A 10 -26.17 -42.61 -4.16
CA ILE A 10 -26.73 -41.68 -5.15
C ILE A 10 -27.06 -40.31 -4.53
N GLU A 11 -27.57 -40.27 -3.29
CA GLU A 11 -27.77 -39.02 -2.56
C GLU A 11 -26.43 -38.28 -2.36
N LEU A 12 -25.36 -39.01 -2.02
CA LEU A 12 -24.04 -38.41 -1.88
C LEU A 12 -23.52 -37.84 -3.21
N MET A 13 -23.67 -38.58 -4.31
CA MET A 13 -23.21 -38.13 -5.63
C MET A 13 -23.91 -36.85 -6.10
N ILE A 14 -25.21 -36.74 -5.88
CA ILE A 14 -25.98 -35.53 -6.24
C ILE A 14 -25.52 -34.35 -5.39
N VAL A 15 -25.31 -34.54 -4.09
CA VAL A 15 -24.84 -33.47 -3.19
C VAL A 15 -23.46 -32.96 -3.64
N VAL A 16 -22.53 -33.85 -3.98
CA VAL A 16 -21.21 -33.47 -4.47
C VAL A 16 -21.30 -32.72 -5.82
N ALA A 17 -22.19 -33.16 -6.72
CA ALA A 17 -22.40 -32.47 -8.00
C ALA A 17 -22.93 -31.04 -7.81
N ILE A 18 -23.88 -30.83 -6.89
CA ILE A 18 -24.41 -29.49 -6.58
C ILE A 18 -23.31 -28.62 -5.96
N ILE A 19 -22.53 -29.14 -5.01
CA ILE A 19 -21.41 -28.40 -4.39
C ILE A 19 -20.37 -28.02 -5.45
N ALA A 20 -20.07 -28.89 -6.41
CA ALA A 20 -19.12 -28.61 -7.48
C ALA A 20 -19.57 -27.44 -8.36
N ILE A 21 -20.86 -27.40 -8.74
CA ILE A 21 -21.44 -26.30 -9.54
C ILE A 21 -21.37 -24.99 -8.75
N LEU A 22 -21.73 -25.00 -7.47
CA LEU A 22 -21.69 -23.81 -6.63
C LEU A 22 -20.25 -23.31 -6.41
N ALA A 23 -19.31 -24.23 -6.16
CA ALA A 23 -17.91 -23.88 -5.94
C ALA A 23 -17.25 -23.26 -7.19
N ALA A 24 -17.59 -23.74 -8.38
CA ALA A 24 -17.08 -23.19 -9.64
C ALA A 24 -17.41 -21.70 -9.83
N ILE A 25 -18.57 -21.25 -9.33
CA ILE A 25 -18.99 -19.85 -9.39
C ILE A 25 -18.49 -19.06 -8.17
N ALA A 26 -18.60 -19.64 -6.96
CA ALA A 26 -18.31 -18.95 -5.71
C ALA A 26 -16.82 -18.66 -5.52
N VAL A 27 -15.93 -19.57 -5.90
CA VAL A 27 -14.48 -19.41 -5.71
C VAL A 27 -13.89 -18.20 -6.46
N PRO A 28 -14.10 -18.02 -7.78
CA PRO A 28 -13.57 -16.85 -8.48
C PRO A 28 -14.17 -15.53 -7.97
N GLN A 29 -15.47 -15.52 -7.62
CA GLN A 29 -16.13 -14.34 -7.03
C GLN A 29 -15.54 -13.97 -5.67
N TYR A 30 -15.32 -14.96 -4.80
CA TYR A 30 -14.71 -14.74 -3.50
C TYR A 30 -13.27 -14.21 -3.61
N LYS A 31 -12.46 -14.77 -4.53
CA LYS A 31 -11.11 -14.27 -4.81
C LYS A 31 -11.13 -12.80 -5.24
N ALA A 32 -12.01 -12.44 -6.18
CA ALA A 32 -12.16 -11.05 -6.62
C ALA A 32 -12.60 -10.09 -5.50
N TYR A 33 -13.49 -10.54 -4.61
CA TYR A 33 -13.92 -9.77 -3.44
C TYR A 33 -12.76 -9.49 -2.48
N VAL A 34 -11.98 -10.52 -2.12
CA VAL A 34 -10.81 -10.39 -1.24
C VAL A 34 -9.75 -9.47 -1.88
N MET A 35 -9.50 -9.61 -3.18
CA MET A 35 -8.60 -8.70 -3.92
C MET A 35 -9.05 -7.24 -3.84
N LYS A 36 -10.35 -6.97 -4.04
CA LYS A 36 -10.90 -5.62 -3.90
C LYS A 36 -10.73 -5.06 -2.50
N ALA A 37 -10.91 -5.88 -1.46
CA ALA A 37 -10.69 -5.47 -0.08
C ALA A 37 -9.22 -5.11 0.21
N ARG A 38 -8.28 -5.91 -0.31
CA ARG A 38 -6.83 -5.65 -0.22
C ARG A 38 -6.44 -4.35 -0.92
N ASN A 39 -6.94 -4.13 -2.14
CA ASN A 39 -6.69 -2.90 -2.87
C ASN A 39 -7.28 -1.66 -2.16
N LYS A 40 -8.45 -1.79 -1.52
CA LYS A 40 -9.01 -0.73 -0.67
C LYS A 40 -8.12 -0.37 0.51
N LYS A 41 -7.47 -1.34 1.15
CA LYS A 41 -6.49 -1.06 2.20
C LYS A 41 -5.33 -0.23 1.66
N ALA A 42 -4.79 -0.60 0.49
CA ALA A 42 -3.70 0.15 -0.13
C ALA A 42 -4.09 1.61 -0.43
N ILE A 43 -5.30 1.85 -0.96
CA ILE A 43 -5.81 3.22 -1.17
C ILE A 43 -5.87 4.01 0.13
N ALA A 44 -6.45 3.42 1.19
CA ALA A 44 -6.55 4.06 2.49
C ALA A 44 -5.16 4.40 3.06
N GLN A 45 -4.17 3.56 2.83
CA GLN A 45 -2.79 3.79 3.25
C GLN A 45 -2.15 4.99 2.55
N VAL A 46 -2.40 5.17 1.26
CA VAL A 46 -1.91 6.35 0.55
C VAL A 46 -2.57 7.64 1.07
N SER A 47 -3.89 7.61 1.33
CA SER A 47 -4.59 8.75 1.92
C SER A 47 -4.08 9.09 3.34
N LEU A 48 -3.72 8.08 4.13
CA LEU A 48 -3.10 8.29 5.45
C LEU A 48 -1.71 8.91 5.33
N GLY A 49 -0.88 8.44 4.39
CA GLY A 49 0.43 9.02 4.11
C GLY A 49 0.33 10.50 3.73
N ARG A 50 -0.57 10.84 2.80
CA ARG A 50 -0.89 12.23 2.43
C ARG A 50 -1.26 13.10 3.62
N ASN A 51 -2.17 12.65 4.48
CA ASN A 51 -2.59 13.43 5.65
C ASN A 51 -1.43 13.64 6.64
N ALA A 52 -0.54 12.66 6.78
CA ALA A 52 0.63 12.77 7.63
C ALA A 52 1.67 13.74 7.04
N GLU A 53 1.87 13.74 5.73
CA GLU A 53 2.71 14.72 5.01
C GLU A 53 2.15 16.14 5.18
N ALA A 54 0.83 16.33 5.01
CA ALA A 54 0.17 17.63 5.23
C ALA A 54 0.34 18.13 6.67
N SER A 55 0.17 17.25 7.66
CA SER A 55 0.37 17.62 9.06
C SER A 55 1.82 18.00 9.37
N LEU A 56 2.79 17.38 8.71
CA LEU A 56 4.20 17.75 8.85
C LEU A 56 4.48 19.12 8.19
N GLN A 57 3.95 19.35 6.99
CA GLN A 57 4.06 20.65 6.31
C GLN A 57 3.51 21.78 7.19
N GLU A 58 2.38 21.59 7.86
CA GLU A 58 1.82 22.58 8.79
C GLU A 58 2.73 22.88 9.99
N GLN A 59 3.48 21.88 10.47
CA GLN A 59 4.33 22.02 11.66
C GLN A 59 5.64 22.76 11.38
N ILE A 60 6.27 22.48 10.23
CA ILE A 60 7.65 22.93 9.96
C ILE A 60 7.84 23.58 8.59
N ASP A 61 6.78 23.75 7.79
CA ASP A 61 6.82 24.33 6.45
C ASP A 61 7.70 23.55 5.46
N CYS A 62 7.74 22.22 5.60
CA CYS A 62 8.28 21.30 4.60
C CYS A 62 7.66 19.90 4.75
N TYR A 63 7.67 19.13 3.66
CA TYR A 63 7.29 17.73 3.64
C TYR A 63 8.42 16.83 4.12
N GLY A 64 8.09 15.57 4.39
CA GLY A 64 9.00 14.60 4.93
C GLY A 64 9.21 13.39 4.05
N ILE A 65 9.97 12.46 4.62
CA ILE A 65 10.15 11.11 4.08
C ILE A 65 9.68 10.10 5.09
N THR A 66 9.22 8.95 4.60
CA THR A 66 8.98 7.81 5.48
C THR A 66 10.29 7.32 6.10
N SER A 67 10.26 7.01 7.39
CA SER A 67 11.39 6.45 8.13
C SER A 67 10.98 5.22 8.94
N SER A 68 11.94 4.32 9.16
CA SER A 68 11.79 3.16 10.05
C SER A 68 12.18 3.52 11.49
N GLY A 69 11.45 2.98 12.47
CA GLY A 69 11.78 3.10 13.90
C GLY A 69 11.35 4.41 14.56
N ALA A 70 11.75 4.60 15.83
CA ALA A 70 11.58 5.85 16.57
C ALA A 70 12.80 6.75 16.33
N LEU A 71 12.56 7.98 15.87
CA LEU A 71 13.58 8.98 15.59
C LEU A 71 13.82 9.79 16.86
N THR A 72 15.08 9.85 17.30
CA THR A 72 15.52 10.68 18.43
C THR A 72 16.02 12.07 18.01
N ALA A 73 15.70 12.50 16.76
CA ALA A 73 16.31 13.60 15.98
C ALA A 73 17.79 13.31 15.60
N THR A 74 18.34 13.54 14.39
CA THR A 74 17.91 14.24 13.16
C THR A 74 18.33 13.43 11.93
N SER A 75 17.39 13.25 10.99
CA SER A 75 17.60 13.48 9.55
C SER A 75 16.24 13.40 8.84
N GLY A 76 15.59 14.54 8.61
CA GLY A 76 14.57 14.69 7.58
C GLY A 76 15.27 15.17 6.32
N GLY A 77 15.70 14.23 5.49
CA GLY A 77 16.47 14.52 4.30
C GLY A 77 15.58 14.48 3.07
N SER A 78 15.97 15.27 2.09
CA SER A 78 15.45 15.17 0.74
C SER A 78 15.76 13.79 0.14
N GLY A 79 14.82 13.19 -0.60
CA GLY A 79 15.05 11.93 -1.31
C GLY A 79 14.05 10.82 -1.02
N ALA A 80 14.48 9.59 -1.28
CA ALA A 80 13.63 8.41 -1.18
C ALA A 80 13.42 8.01 0.29
N GLY A 81 12.17 7.95 0.72
CA GLY A 81 11.86 7.41 2.05
C GLY A 81 12.06 5.90 2.15
N ALA A 82 12.03 5.40 3.38
CA ALA A 82 12.08 3.99 3.70
C ALA A 82 10.80 3.28 3.23
N THR A 83 10.96 2.09 2.68
CA THR A 83 9.82 1.21 2.37
C THR A 83 9.41 0.46 3.63
N LEU A 84 8.22 0.76 4.12
CA LEU A 84 7.64 0.11 5.29
C LEU A 84 6.61 -0.94 4.88
N GLY A 85 6.55 -2.01 5.67
CA GLY A 85 5.54 -3.05 5.57
C GLY A 85 4.79 -3.17 6.89
N GLY A 86 3.47 -3.10 6.83
CA GLY A 86 2.61 -3.34 7.99
C GLY A 86 2.62 -4.83 8.38
N PRO A 87 2.08 -5.19 9.55
CA PRO A 87 2.12 -6.58 10.01
C PRO A 87 1.35 -7.52 9.07
N LEU A 88 1.80 -8.75 8.86
CA LEU A 88 1.14 -9.70 7.95
C LEU A 88 -0.24 -10.16 8.47
N ALA A 89 -0.46 -10.09 9.77
CA ALA A 89 -1.73 -10.36 10.45
C ALA A 89 -2.05 -9.21 11.40
N PRO A 90 -3.31 -9.03 11.84
CA PRO A 90 -3.63 -8.10 12.92
C PRO A 90 -2.70 -8.39 14.11
N ALA A 91 -1.87 -7.42 14.47
CA ALA A 91 -0.85 -7.65 15.48
C ALA A 91 -1.53 -7.83 16.85
N SER A 92 -1.14 -8.87 17.59
CA SER A 92 -1.60 -9.11 18.96
C SER A 92 -0.84 -8.27 20.00
N VAL A 93 0.16 -7.50 19.56
CA VAL A 93 1.05 -6.59 20.32
C VAL A 93 1.40 -5.38 19.43
N SER A 94 2.08 -4.34 19.96
CA SER A 94 2.45 -3.13 19.20
C SER A 94 3.14 -3.46 17.88
N SER A 95 2.48 -3.14 16.76
CA SER A 95 3.11 -3.17 15.44
C SER A 95 3.97 -1.93 15.25
N ALA A 96 5.12 -2.07 14.59
CA ALA A 96 5.88 -0.92 14.14
C ALA A 96 5.01 -0.10 13.16
N GLY A 97 4.63 1.12 13.58
CA GLY A 97 4.07 2.12 12.68
C GLY A 97 5.16 2.73 11.81
N GLY A 98 4.76 3.57 10.86
CA GLY A 98 5.68 4.44 10.15
C GLY A 98 5.80 5.79 10.83
N MET A 99 6.90 6.47 10.58
CA MET A 99 7.02 7.88 10.87
C MET A 99 7.36 8.62 9.60
N ILE A 100 6.73 9.78 9.40
CA ILE A 100 7.15 10.75 8.41
C ILE A 100 8.02 11.78 9.13
N THR A 101 9.19 12.08 8.58
CA THR A 101 10.10 13.06 9.17
C THR A 101 10.62 14.03 8.13
N GLY A 102 10.70 15.31 8.51
CA GLY A 102 11.15 16.38 7.65
C GLY A 102 12.06 17.34 8.40
N THR A 103 12.88 18.06 7.64
CA THR A 103 13.67 19.17 8.14
C THR A 103 13.56 20.32 7.16
N ASN A 104 13.19 21.49 7.67
CA ASN A 104 13.13 22.69 6.86
C ASN A 104 14.55 23.24 6.71
N SER A 105 15.06 23.22 5.48
CA SER A 105 16.43 23.64 5.18
C SER A 105 16.70 25.13 5.44
N VAL A 106 15.65 25.96 5.54
CA VAL A 106 15.75 27.40 5.82
C VAL A 106 15.73 27.67 7.33
N THR A 107 14.76 27.09 8.05
CA THR A 107 14.53 27.38 9.49
C THR A 107 15.24 26.40 10.42
N SER A 108 15.78 25.29 9.89
CA SER A 108 16.29 24.14 10.64
C SER A 108 15.25 23.50 11.58
N ALA A 109 13.96 23.78 11.38
CA ALA A 109 12.88 23.14 12.13
C ALA A 109 12.80 21.65 11.74
N VAL A 110 12.69 20.79 12.75
CA VAL A 110 12.57 19.32 12.59
C VAL A 110 11.21 18.89 13.10
N GLY A 111 10.54 18.07 12.31
CA GLY A 111 9.21 17.54 12.63
C GLY A 111 9.14 16.05 12.39
N THR A 112 8.25 15.40 13.15
CA THR A 112 7.97 13.97 13.03
C THR A 112 6.48 13.74 13.18
N GLN A 113 5.88 13.05 12.22
CA GLN A 113 4.48 12.67 12.24
C GLN A 113 4.36 11.14 12.25
N PRO A 114 3.86 10.53 13.33
CA PRO A 114 3.56 9.10 13.33
C PRO A 114 2.36 8.80 12.43
N TYR A 115 2.40 7.67 11.73
CA TYR A 115 1.27 7.15 10.97
C TYR A 115 1.27 5.62 10.93
N GLU A 116 0.09 5.01 10.92
CA GLU A 116 -0.03 3.55 10.99
C GLU A 116 0.05 2.89 9.60
N VAL A 117 0.83 1.82 9.50
CA VAL A 117 0.88 0.98 8.30
C VAL A 117 -0.04 -0.22 8.45
N SER A 118 -1.08 -0.30 7.62
CA SER A 118 -2.11 -1.35 7.71
C SER A 118 -1.55 -2.74 7.42
N ALA A 119 -2.19 -3.75 8.01
CA ALA A 119 -1.76 -5.14 7.87
C ALA A 119 -1.73 -5.59 6.40
N GLY A 120 -0.56 -6.12 5.99
CA GLY A 120 -0.26 -6.58 4.64
C GLY A 120 0.01 -5.47 3.63
N CYS A 121 0.04 -4.19 4.03
CA CYS A 121 0.37 -3.08 3.14
C CYS A 121 1.86 -2.75 3.17
N ILE A 122 2.38 -2.41 1.99
CA ILE A 122 3.72 -1.87 1.78
C ILE A 122 3.53 -0.41 1.35
N VAL A 123 4.25 0.51 1.96
CA VAL A 123 4.13 1.95 1.72
C VAL A 123 5.50 2.62 1.70
N ARG A 124 5.63 3.67 0.89
CA ARG A 124 6.77 4.57 0.89
C ARG A 124 6.33 5.97 0.49
N CYS A 125 6.62 6.96 1.32
CA CYS A 125 6.56 8.37 0.98
C CYS A 125 7.97 8.91 0.77
N SER A 126 8.16 9.71 -0.28
CA SER A 126 9.44 10.31 -0.66
C SER A 126 9.22 11.79 -0.92
N THR A 127 10.27 12.60 -0.74
CA THR A 127 10.23 14.04 -1.00
C THR A 127 11.31 14.44 -2.00
N GLU A 128 11.12 15.59 -2.63
CA GLU A 128 12.06 16.12 -3.59
C GLU A 128 13.41 16.48 -2.94
N GLY A 129 14.50 16.10 -3.64
CA GLY A 129 15.91 16.36 -3.34
C GLY A 129 16.30 17.81 -3.01
N THR A 130 15.60 18.80 -3.58
CA THR A 130 16.13 20.18 -3.66
C THR A 130 15.60 21.09 -2.57
N ASN A 131 14.33 20.94 -2.20
CA ASN A 131 13.61 21.92 -1.37
C ASN A 131 12.67 21.28 -0.33
N ASN A 132 12.45 19.95 -0.34
CA ASN A 132 11.44 19.27 0.48
C ASN A 132 10.03 19.88 0.38
N MET A 133 9.68 20.49 -0.76
CA MET A 133 8.41 21.22 -0.94
C MET A 133 7.35 20.43 -1.71
N THR A 134 7.69 19.22 -2.17
CA THR A 134 6.75 18.30 -2.78
C THR A 134 7.07 16.87 -2.35
N PHE A 135 6.07 16.01 -2.41
CA PHE A 135 6.14 14.63 -1.95
C PHE A 135 5.37 13.70 -2.88
N GLN A 136 5.74 12.43 -2.85
CA GLN A 136 4.91 11.36 -3.39
C GLN A 136 4.73 10.28 -2.32
N CYS A 137 3.56 9.64 -2.28
CA CYS A 137 3.35 8.43 -1.47
C CYS A 137 2.82 7.31 -2.34
N VAL A 138 3.44 6.13 -2.26
CA VAL A 138 2.99 4.92 -2.96
C VAL A 138 2.68 3.81 -1.97
N ALA A 139 1.56 3.10 -2.17
CA ALA A 139 1.23 1.90 -1.41
C ALA A 139 0.64 0.77 -2.25
N ILE A 140 0.87 -0.46 -1.81
CA ILE A 140 0.30 -1.69 -2.36
C ILE A 140 0.04 -2.69 -1.23
N HIS A 141 -0.95 -3.56 -1.36
CA HIS A 141 -1.07 -4.71 -0.48
C HIS A 141 -0.21 -5.85 -1.01
N VAL A 142 0.47 -6.63 -0.16
CA VAL A 142 1.37 -7.73 -0.55
C VAL A 142 0.70 -8.75 -1.47
N ASP A 143 -0.55 -9.08 -1.17
CA ASP A 143 -1.43 -9.92 -2.01
C ASP A 143 -2.35 -9.13 -2.95
N GLY A 144 -2.14 -7.82 -3.10
CA GLY A 144 -2.88 -6.95 -4.00
C GLY A 144 -2.29 -6.96 -5.40
N ASP A 145 -3.12 -6.68 -6.40
CA ASP A 145 -2.69 -6.60 -7.81
C ASP A 145 -2.53 -5.16 -8.28
N THR A 146 -2.84 -4.17 -7.44
CA THR A 146 -2.88 -2.75 -7.82
C THR A 146 -2.09 -1.93 -6.81
N ALA A 147 -1.14 -1.14 -7.31
CA ALA A 147 -0.44 -0.11 -6.54
C ALA A 147 -1.14 1.24 -6.74
N TYR A 148 -1.09 2.06 -5.69
CA TYR A 148 -1.69 3.39 -5.66
C TYR A 148 -0.64 4.42 -5.30
N GLY A 149 -0.73 5.59 -5.93
CA GLY A 149 0.21 6.69 -5.76
C GLY A 149 -0.55 8.00 -5.57
N VAL A 150 0.01 8.92 -4.81
CA VAL A 150 -0.43 10.32 -4.73
C VAL A 150 0.78 11.22 -4.83
N ASP A 151 0.52 12.40 -5.38
CA ASP A 151 1.46 13.49 -5.55
C ASP A 151 1.02 14.67 -4.67
N GLY A 152 1.98 15.41 -4.13
CA GLY A 152 1.76 16.62 -3.34
C GLY A 152 1.31 17.81 -4.19
N ASP A 153 1.66 17.86 -5.47
CA ASP A 153 1.24 18.96 -6.35
C ASP A 153 -0.21 18.78 -6.88
N ASN A 154 -0.72 17.56 -6.85
CA ASN A 154 -2.08 17.19 -7.23
C ASN A 154 -2.78 16.38 -6.12
N ASP A 155 -3.06 17.07 -5.02
CA ASP A 155 -3.59 16.47 -3.80
C ASP A 155 -5.00 15.87 -3.95
N ALA A 156 -5.75 16.19 -5.01
CA ALA A 156 -7.07 15.61 -5.24
C ALA A 156 -7.02 14.21 -5.88
N THR A 157 -5.93 13.88 -6.58
CA THR A 157 -5.90 12.73 -7.49
C THR A 157 -5.16 11.55 -6.86
N ILE A 158 -5.71 10.35 -7.03
CA ILE A 158 -5.02 9.10 -6.71
C ILE A 158 -4.70 8.42 -8.03
N TYR A 159 -3.43 8.13 -8.24
CA TYR A 159 -2.94 7.37 -9.38
C TYR A 159 -2.95 5.90 -9.06
N TRP A 160 -3.09 5.08 -10.10
CA TRP A 160 -3.05 3.64 -9.94
C TRP A 160 -2.37 2.96 -11.13
N VAL A 161 -1.80 1.81 -10.82
CA VAL A 161 -1.24 0.87 -11.78
C VAL A 161 -1.51 -0.56 -11.30
N ARG A 162 -1.80 -1.47 -12.22
CA ARG A 162 -2.24 -2.85 -11.96
C ARG A 162 -1.40 -3.87 -12.71
N ASN A 163 -1.05 -4.94 -12.01
CA ASN A 163 -0.45 -6.15 -12.55
C ASN A 163 -1.01 -7.40 -11.84
N PRO A 164 -1.75 -8.28 -12.54
CA PRO A 164 -2.24 -9.54 -11.99
C PRO A 164 -1.14 -10.49 -11.49
N ASN A 165 0.14 -10.26 -11.85
CA ASN A 165 1.27 -11.06 -11.40
C ASN A 165 1.94 -10.55 -10.12
N TRP A 166 1.53 -9.39 -9.58
CA TRP A 166 2.07 -8.86 -8.32
C TRP A 166 1.62 -9.57 -7.04
N PRO A 167 0.41 -10.15 -6.92
CA PRO A 167 -0.02 -10.79 -5.68
C PRO A 167 0.97 -11.83 -5.18
N GLY A 168 1.48 -11.64 -3.95
CA GLY A 168 2.42 -12.55 -3.30
C GLY A 168 3.89 -12.35 -3.69
N THR A 169 4.21 -11.36 -4.53
CA THR A 169 5.60 -11.06 -4.95
C THR A 169 6.25 -9.95 -4.12
N GLY A 170 5.46 -9.07 -3.51
CA GLY A 170 5.95 -8.17 -2.47
C GLY A 170 6.30 -8.94 -1.21
N THR A 171 7.19 -8.41 -0.38
CA THR A 171 7.56 -9.05 0.88
C THR A 171 7.51 -8.08 2.05
N ILE A 172 7.22 -8.61 3.22
CA ILE A 172 7.28 -7.88 4.49
C ILE A 172 8.11 -8.74 5.45
N THR A 173 9.19 -8.18 5.96
CA THR A 173 10.12 -8.88 6.86
C THR A 173 9.85 -8.50 8.32
N ALA A 174 10.31 -9.34 9.25
CA ALA A 174 10.34 -9.02 10.67
C ALA A 174 11.00 -7.64 10.89
N GLY A 175 10.36 -6.78 11.69
CA GLY A 175 10.78 -5.39 11.89
C GLY A 175 10.05 -4.36 11.02
N GLY A 176 9.11 -4.78 10.17
CA GLY A 176 8.24 -3.86 9.42
C GLY A 176 8.89 -3.27 8.17
N THR A 177 9.95 -3.89 7.64
CA THR A 177 10.53 -3.52 6.35
C THR A 177 9.74 -4.16 5.22
N GLY A 178 9.25 -3.34 4.29
CA GLY A 178 8.53 -3.79 3.11
C GLY A 178 9.43 -3.81 1.87
N THR A 179 9.12 -4.67 0.90
CA THR A 179 9.68 -4.62 -0.45
C THR A 179 8.55 -4.67 -1.46
N PHE A 180 8.47 -3.66 -2.32
CA PHE A 180 7.48 -3.60 -3.38
C PHE A 180 7.61 -4.79 -4.35
N PRO A 181 6.51 -5.20 -5.00
CA PRO A 181 6.53 -6.22 -6.06
C PRO A 181 7.60 -5.98 -7.12
N SER A 182 8.24 -7.05 -7.58
CA SER A 182 9.20 -6.97 -8.68
C SER A 182 8.54 -6.40 -9.94
N GLY A 183 9.19 -5.44 -10.57
CA GLY A 183 8.69 -4.78 -11.78
C GLY A 183 7.67 -3.68 -11.54
N LEU A 184 7.30 -3.35 -10.29
CA LEU A 184 6.64 -2.08 -9.99
C LEU A 184 7.67 -0.96 -10.11
N THR A 185 7.40 0.00 -11.00
CA THR A 185 8.22 1.21 -11.15
C THR A 185 7.52 2.38 -10.49
N ILE A 186 8.21 3.04 -9.57
CA ILE A 186 7.74 4.26 -8.90
C ILE A 186 8.48 5.44 -9.53
N PRO A 187 7.77 6.46 -10.05
CA PRO A 187 8.38 7.69 -10.55
C PRO A 187 9.31 8.34 -9.51
N THR A 188 10.25 9.15 -9.97
CA THR A 188 11.10 9.93 -9.07
C THR A 188 10.39 11.22 -8.72
N VAL A 189 10.41 11.66 -7.45
CA VAL A 189 9.85 12.95 -7.04
C VAL A 189 10.62 14.08 -7.69
N THR A 190 9.93 15.05 -8.28
CA THR A 190 10.55 16.25 -8.86
C THR A 190 9.84 17.50 -8.39
N SER A 191 10.44 18.68 -8.60
CA SER A 191 9.81 19.97 -8.28
C SER A 191 8.66 20.36 -9.21
N ALA A 192 8.30 19.52 -10.18
CA ALA A 192 7.50 19.90 -11.33
C ALA A 192 6.49 18.82 -11.70
N SER A 193 5.22 19.22 -11.91
CA SER A 193 4.10 18.48 -12.53
C SER A 193 3.96 17.00 -12.18
N ASP A 194 2.79 16.60 -11.66
CA ASP A 194 2.21 15.26 -11.67
C ASP A 194 3.16 14.12 -12.09
N GLU A 195 3.93 13.61 -11.13
CA GLU A 195 4.95 12.59 -11.34
C GLU A 195 4.39 11.28 -11.86
N PHE A 196 3.10 11.04 -11.66
CA PHE A 196 2.45 9.79 -11.99
C PHE A 196 1.77 9.83 -13.35
N ALA A 197 1.19 10.95 -13.79
CA ALA A 197 0.44 10.97 -15.05
C ALA A 197 1.25 10.48 -16.25
N GLY A 198 0.86 9.31 -16.78
CA GLY A 198 1.49 8.73 -17.96
C GLY A 198 2.89 8.14 -17.72
N ALA A 199 3.42 8.21 -16.49
CA ALA A 199 4.70 7.60 -16.14
C ALA A 199 4.59 6.07 -16.13
N GLY A 200 5.66 5.39 -16.56
CA GLY A 200 5.72 3.93 -16.57
C GLY A 200 5.65 3.36 -15.15
N GLY A 201 4.60 2.60 -14.85
CA GLY A 201 4.39 1.96 -13.54
C GLY A 201 4.68 0.46 -13.52
N GLY A 202 4.98 -0.13 -14.69
CA GLY A 202 5.34 -1.56 -14.79
C GLY A 202 4.17 -2.52 -14.56
N GLY A 203 2.94 -2.02 -14.63
CA GLY A 203 1.74 -2.84 -14.63
C GLY A 203 1.45 -3.47 -15.98
N SER A 204 0.81 -4.62 -15.99
CA SER A 204 0.21 -5.22 -17.19
C SER A 204 -1.16 -5.70 -16.76
N PRO A 205 -2.30 -5.16 -17.26
CA PRO A 205 -2.43 -4.44 -18.53
C PRO A 205 -2.15 -2.93 -18.47
N THR A 206 -2.11 -2.30 -17.30
CA THR A 206 -1.87 -0.85 -17.20
C THR A 206 -0.37 -0.57 -17.11
N ALA A 207 0.27 -0.30 -18.24
CA ALA A 207 1.71 -0.01 -18.28
C ALA A 207 2.08 1.27 -17.54
N ASN A 208 1.18 2.25 -17.56
CA ASN A 208 1.39 3.57 -17.01
C ASN A 208 0.46 3.83 -15.83
N TRP A 209 0.94 4.65 -14.91
CA TRP A 209 0.13 5.23 -13.85
C TRP A 209 -0.99 6.09 -14.45
N THR A 210 -2.21 5.82 -14.01
CA THR A 210 -3.43 6.47 -14.52
C THR A 210 -4.17 7.10 -13.37
N ALA A 211 -4.74 8.29 -13.56
CA ALA A 211 -5.64 8.91 -12.58
C ALA A 211 -6.88 8.02 -12.38
N LYS A 212 -7.30 7.86 -11.12
CA LYS A 212 -8.43 7.01 -10.74
C LYS A 212 -9.78 7.74 -10.77
#